data_AF-A0A512JHW0-F1
#
_entry.id   AF-A0A512JHW0-F1
#
_cell.length_a   1.000
_cell.length_b   1.000
_cell.length_c   1.000
_cell.angle_alpha   90.00
_cell.angle_beta   90.00
_cell.angle_gamma   90.00
#
_symmetry.space_group_name_H-M   'P 1'
#
loop_
_entity.id
_entity.type
_entity.pdbx_description
1 polymer ?
#
loop_
_entity_poly.entity_id
_entity_poly.type
_entity_poly.pdbx_seq_one_letter_code
_entity_poly.pdbx_strand_id
1 'polypeptide(L)'
;MAIESWITPEETPALAEAAMAVIEGRLSRFSALEREAYWASIRKAYNTPYNPPVSKRTAKAAQVPVIAISTHALPAIELQAAALVSGALAAEMHTV
;
A
#
# COMPACT_ATOMS: atom_id res chain seq x y z
N MET A 1 5.64 -25.86 10.64
CA MET A 1 6.40 -25.54 9.42
C MET A 1 7.27 -24.35 9.78
N ALA A 2 8.60 -24.50 9.77
CA ALA A 2 9.48 -23.35 9.96
C ALA A 2 9.42 -22.53 8.67
N ILE A 3 8.93 -21.30 8.77
CA ILE A 3 9.00 -20.35 7.66
C ILE A 3 10.46 -19.90 7.64
N GLU A 4 11.21 -20.29 6.61
CA GLU A 4 12.56 -19.79 6.41
C GLU A 4 12.47 -18.28 6.18
N SER A 5 12.90 -17.50 7.17
CA SER A 5 13.01 -16.06 7.06
C SER A 5 14.23 -15.76 6.18
N TRP A 6 14.02 -15.00 5.11
CA TRP A 6 15.11 -14.50 4.26
C TRP A 6 15.94 -13.39 4.94
N ILE A 7 15.54 -12.98 6.14
CA ILE A 7 16.24 -11.98 6.96
C ILE A 7 16.59 -12.63 8.28
N THR A 8 17.86 -12.56 8.67
CA THR A 8 18.30 -13.05 9.97
C THR A 8 17.89 -12.09 11.10
N PRO A 9 17.69 -12.57 12.34
CA PRO A 9 17.41 -11.72 13.48
C PRO A 9 18.46 -10.61 13.70
N GLU A 10 19.72 -10.90 13.38
CA GLU A 10 20.85 -9.99 13.51
C GLU A 10 20.82 -8.87 12.46
N GLU A 11 20.32 -9.15 11.24
CA GLU A 11 20.17 -8.15 10.16
C GLU A 11 18.92 -7.28 10.34
N THR A 12 17.91 -7.80 11.04
CA THR A 12 16.63 -7.13 11.27
C THR A 12 16.75 -5.69 11.77
N PRO A 13 17.54 -5.36 12.82
CA PRO A 13 17.63 -3.97 13.30
C PRO A 13 18.23 -3.02 12.26
N ALA A 14 19.27 -3.44 11.55
CA ALA A 14 19.92 -2.62 10.53
C ALA A 14 18.98 -2.36 9.34
N LEU A 15 18.24 -3.39 8.91
CA LEU A 15 17.24 -3.26 7.84
C LEU A 15 16.06 -2.39 8.26
N ALA A 16 15.61 -2.48 9.52
CA ALA A 16 14.55 -1.63 10.06
C ALA A 16 14.95 -0.16 10.08
N GLU A 17 16.18 0.16 10.48
CA GLU A 17 16.72 1.52 10.46
C GLU A 17 16.80 2.07 9.03
N ALA A 18 17.35 1.28 8.10
CA ALA A 18 17.44 1.66 6.69
C ALA A 18 16.05 1.89 6.07
N ALA A 19 15.08 1.03 6.37
CA ALA A 19 13.71 1.19 5.90
C ALA A 19 13.06 2.46 6.47
N MET A 20 13.25 2.74 7.76
CA MET A 20 12.74 3.96 8.39
C MET A 20 13.33 5.22 7.76
N ALA A 21 14.63 5.25 7.48
CA ALA A 21 15.27 6.39 6.82
C ALA A 21 14.69 6.66 5.42
N VAL A 22 14.41 5.60 4.65
CA VAL A 22 13.79 5.73 3.31
C VAL A 22 12.35 6.25 3.41
N ILE A 23 11.57 5.76 4.38
CA ILE A 23 10.19 6.18 4.59
C ILE A 23 10.15 7.64 5.03
N GLU A 24 10.92 8.02 6.04
CA GLU A 24 10.99 9.41 6.52
C GLU A 24 11.50 10.37 5.44
N GLY A 25 12.48 9.95 4.63
CA GLY A 25 12.93 10.71 3.47
C GLY A 25 11.79 11.02 2.48
N ARG A 26 10.92 10.05 2.19
CA ARG A 26 9.74 10.25 1.33
C ARG A 26 8.63 11.05 1.99
N LEU A 27 8.47 10.91 3.31
CA LEU A 27 7.46 11.62 4.08
C LEU A 27 7.84 13.07 4.39
N SER A 28 9.11 13.43 4.26
CA SER A 28 9.64 14.78 4.52
C SER A 28 8.91 15.89 3.75
N ARG A 29 8.36 15.58 2.57
CA ARG A 29 7.57 16.51 1.74
C ARG A 29 6.20 16.88 2.33
N PHE A 30 5.72 16.12 3.31
CA PHE A 30 4.41 16.31 3.93
C PHE A 30 4.52 17.04 5.27
N SER A 31 3.42 17.69 5.66
CA SER A 31 3.30 18.32 6.97
C SER A 31 3.35 17.29 8.10
N ALA A 32 3.66 17.75 9.32
CA ALA A 32 3.69 16.88 10.49
C ALA A 32 2.36 16.15 10.74
N LEU A 33 1.23 16.81 10.45
CA LEU A 33 -0.12 16.23 10.58
C LEU A 33 -0.35 15.09 9.58
N GLU A 34 0.06 15.28 8.33
CA GLU A 34 -0.07 14.24 7.29
C GLU A 34 0.85 13.04 7.55
N ARG A 35 2.06 13.26 8.10
CA ARG A 35 2.94 12.17 8.54
C ARG A 35 2.32 11.37 9.68
N GLU A 36 1.70 12.03 10.65
CA GLU A 36 1.00 11.37 11.75
C GLU A 36 -0.20 10.56 11.23
N ALA A 37 -0.99 11.13 10.32
CA ALA A 37 -2.10 10.45 9.66
C ALA A 37 -1.64 9.19 8.88
N TYR A 38 -0.50 9.27 8.18
CA TYR A 38 0.11 8.12 7.51
C TYR A 38 0.43 7.00 8.52
N TRP A 39 1.15 7.30 9.60
CA TRP A 39 1.49 6.31 10.63
C TRP A 39 0.27 5.77 11.38
N ALA A 40 -0.77 6.58 11.57
CA ALA A 40 -2.05 6.13 12.11
C ALA A 40 -2.74 5.13 11.19
N SER A 41 -2.69 5.35 9.87
CA SER A 41 -3.27 4.44 8.87
C SER A 41 -2.58 3.06 8.88
N ILE A 42 -1.25 3.01 8.99
CA ILE A 42 -0.48 1.76 9.06
C ILE A 42 -0.84 0.98 10.32
N ARG A 43 -0.84 1.64 11.49
CA ARG A 43 -1.27 1.00 12.74
C ARG A 43 -2.68 0.44 12.61
N LYS A 44 -3.60 1.19 12.00
CA LYS A 44 -4.97 0.70 11.76
C LYS A 44 -4.99 -0.51 10.83
N ALA A 45 -4.25 -0.50 9.72
CA ALA A 45 -4.27 -1.58 8.74
C ALA A 45 -3.67 -2.89 9.29
N TYR A 46 -2.57 -2.81 10.05
CA TYR A 46 -1.81 -4.00 10.47
C TYR A 46 -2.04 -4.42 11.93
N ASN A 47 -2.47 -3.52 12.82
CA ASN A 47 -2.78 -3.88 14.21
C ASN A 47 -4.27 -4.15 14.45
N THR A 48 -5.15 -3.92 13.46
CA THR A 48 -6.55 -4.36 13.58
C THR A 48 -6.57 -5.88 13.38
N PRO A 49 -7.00 -6.67 14.39
CA PRO A 49 -7.07 -8.12 14.24
C PRO A 49 -7.96 -8.47 13.04
N TYR A 50 -7.48 -9.35 12.16
CA TYR A 50 -8.18 -9.78 10.94
C TYR A 50 -9.57 -10.40 11.21
N ASN A 51 -9.77 -10.93 12.42
CA ASN A 51 -11.08 -11.36 12.91
C ASN A 51 -11.36 -10.67 14.24
N PRO A 52 -11.86 -9.42 14.23
CA PRO A 52 -12.30 -8.80 15.46
C PRO A 52 -13.44 -9.67 16.02
N PRO A 53 -13.41 -10.06 17.30
CA PRO A 53 -14.57 -10.73 17.88
C PRO A 53 -15.78 -9.83 17.65
N VAL A 54 -16.90 -10.40 17.20
CA VAL A 54 -18.11 -9.66 16.85
C VAL A 54 -18.49 -8.77 18.04
N SER A 55 -18.05 -7.52 18.01
CA SER A 55 -18.25 -6.64 19.15
C SER A 55 -19.72 -6.27 19.14
N LYS A 56 -20.47 -6.83 20.10
CA LYS A 56 -21.76 -6.27 20.48
C LYS A 56 -21.48 -4.97 21.21
N ARG A 57 -21.19 -3.86 20.49
CA ARG A 57 -21.78 -2.54 20.78
C ARG A 57 -21.27 -1.39 19.92
N THR A 58 -22.30 -0.68 19.45
CA THR A 58 -22.42 0.76 19.23
C THR A 58 -21.43 1.41 18.28
N ALA A 59 -21.89 1.53 17.04
CA ALA A 59 -21.47 2.58 16.12
C ALA A 59 -21.53 3.95 16.83
N LYS A 60 -20.38 4.47 17.21
CA LYS A 60 -20.15 5.91 17.08
C LYS A 60 -19.32 6.06 15.81
N ALA A 61 -20.01 6.09 14.69
CA ALA A 61 -19.41 6.54 13.44
C ALA A 61 -18.94 7.98 13.70
N ALA A 62 -17.65 8.15 13.98
CA ALA A 62 -17.02 9.44 13.79
C ALA A 62 -17.19 9.75 12.31
N GLN A 63 -17.99 10.78 12.02
CA GLN A 63 -18.18 11.30 10.67
C GLN A 63 -16.81 11.77 10.17
N VAL A 64 -16.10 10.89 9.46
CA VAL A 64 -14.97 11.29 8.64
C VAL A 64 -15.61 12.01 7.44
N PRO A 65 -15.34 13.31 7.20
CA PRO A 65 -15.88 13.97 6.03
C PRO A 65 -15.37 13.24 4.79
N VAL A 66 -16.31 12.65 4.04
CA VAL A 66 -16.04 12.09 2.72
C VAL A 66 -15.59 13.25 1.83
N ILE A 67 -14.30 13.29 1.54
CA ILE A 67 -13.76 14.18 0.52
C ILE A 67 -14.23 13.59 -0.83
N ALA A 68 -15.24 14.20 -1.43
CA ALA A 68 -15.71 13.83 -2.75
C ALA A 68 -14.62 14.20 -3.77
N ILE A 69 -13.87 13.19 -4.22
CA ILE A 69 -12.95 13.35 -5.35
C ILE A 69 -13.82 13.42 -6.60
N SER A 70 -14.02 14.61 -7.15
CA SER A 70 -14.72 14.79 -8.42
C SER A 70 -13.95 14.08 -9.54
N THR A 71 -14.49 12.99 -10.07
CA THR A 71 -13.93 12.20 -11.18
C THR A 71 -14.08 12.87 -12.55
N HIS A 72 -14.22 14.20 -12.59
CA HIS A 72 -14.49 14.89 -13.85
C HIS A 72 -13.22 14.89 -14.72
N ALA A 73 -13.29 14.11 -15.81
CA ALA A 73 -12.35 14.01 -16.92
C ALA A 73 -11.01 13.32 -16.63
N LEU A 74 -11.06 12.02 -16.31
CA LEU A 74 -9.99 11.12 -16.75
C LEU A 74 -10.25 10.78 -18.23
N PRO A 75 -9.28 10.98 -19.16
CA PRO A 75 -9.45 10.51 -20.53
C PRO A 75 -9.59 8.98 -20.50
N ALA A 76 -10.55 8.45 -21.24
CA ALA A 76 -10.68 7.01 -21.42
C ALA A 76 -9.41 6.51 -22.13
N ILE A 77 -8.51 5.88 -21.38
CA ILE A 77 -7.35 5.20 -21.95
C ILE A 77 -7.94 4.00 -22.70
N GLU A 78 -7.93 4.07 -24.03
CA GLU A 78 -8.41 3.00 -24.89
C GLU A 78 -7.50 1.77 -24.71
N LEU A 79 -7.97 0.83 -23.89
CA LEU A 79 -7.24 -0.36 -23.45
C LEU A 79 -6.92 -1.35 -24.60
N GLN A 80 -7.41 -1.08 -25.82
CA GLN A 80 -7.33 -2.00 -26.96
C GLN A 80 -5.97 -1.95 -27.68
N ALA A 81 -5.22 -0.85 -27.62
CA ALA A 81 -3.91 -0.74 -28.27
C ALA A 81 -2.78 -1.42 -27.47
N ALA A 82 -2.84 -1.38 -26.13
CA ALA A 82 -1.80 -1.95 -25.26
C ALA A 82 -1.80 -3.50 -25.25
N ALA A 83 -2.96 -4.12 -25.49
CA ALA A 83 -3.10 -5.57 -25.55
C ALA A 83 -2.43 -6.18 -26.80
N LEU A 84 -2.48 -5.47 -27.94
CA LEU A 84 -1.84 -5.93 -29.19
C LEU A 84 -0.31 -5.89 -29.11
N VAL A 85 0.26 -4.88 -28.43
CA VAL A 85 1.71 -4.77 -28.23
C VAL A 85 2.25 -5.86 -27.30
N SER A 86 1.49 -6.25 -26.27
CA SER A 86 1.91 -7.31 -25.33
C SER A 86 1.81 -8.71 -25.95
N GLY A 87 0.84 -8.95 -26.85
CA GLY A 87 0.72 -10.21 -27.58
C GLY A 87 1.83 -10.43 -28.60
N ALA A 88 2.29 -9.37 -29.28
CA ALA A 88 3.36 -9.45 -30.26
C ALA A 88 4.72 -9.78 -29.61
N LEU A 89 5.02 -9.22 -28.43
CA LEU A 89 6.27 -9.48 -27.72
C LEU A 89 6.37 -10.92 -27.18
N ALA A 90 5.23 -11.52 -26.80
CA ALA A 90 5.20 -12.91 -26.32
C ALA A 90 5.39 -13.95 -27.44
N ALA A 91 5.04 -13.60 -28.69
CA ALA A 91 5.22 -14.49 -29.83
C ALA A 91 6.70 -14.60 -30.27
N GLU A 92 7.50 -13.55 -30.10
CA GLU A 92 8.93 -13.59 -30.48
C GLU A 92 9.81 -14.37 -29.49
N MET A 93 9.39 -14.52 -28.22
CA MET A 93 10.16 -15.28 -27.22
C MET A 93 9.99 -16.80 -27.29
N HIS A 94 9.07 -17.32 -28.11
CA HIS A 94 8.82 -18.77 -28.22
C HIS A 94 9.43 -19.44 -29.47
N THR A 95 10.21 -18.70 -30.26
CA THR A 95 10.91 -19.24 -31.44
C THR A 95 12.42 -19.00 -31.41
N VAL A 96 13.06 -19.25 -30.26
CA VAL A 96 14.52 -19.46 -30.16
C VAL A 96 14.80 -20.71 -29.34
#